data_AF-F4QR46-F1
#
_entry.id   AF-F4QR46-F1
#
_cell.length_a   1.000
_cell.length_b   1.000
_cell.length_c   1.000
_cell.angle_alpha   90.00
_cell.angle_beta   90.00
_cell.angle_gamma   90.00
#
_symmetry.space_group_name_H-M   'P 1'
#
loop_
_entity.id
_entity.type
_entity.pdbx_description
1 polymer ?
#
loop_
_entity_poly.entity_id
_entity_poly.type
_entity_poly.pdbx_seq_one_letter_code
_entity_poly.pdbx_strand_id
1 'polypeptide(L)'
;MKKPEVKSKTVQGGKTTGGTAIGKIEPVKAAAADTADKAPKKPFNPMKFFSEVRQEARKITWTSRKETWVTTVFVMIMVVLAGFFFFIVDAALGWGSSWLTKLGA
;
A
#
# COMPACT_ATOMS: atom_id res chain seq x y z
N MET A 1 13.01 -23.81 28.42
CA MET A 1 13.93 -22.95 29.18
C MET A 1 15.37 -23.33 28.82
N LYS A 2 16.26 -22.33 28.70
CA LYS A 2 17.74 -22.41 28.59
C LYS A 2 18.36 -22.33 27.19
N LYS A 3 18.44 -21.10 26.65
CA LYS A 3 19.73 -20.49 26.24
C LYS A 3 20.36 -19.87 27.52
N PRO A 4 21.68 -19.55 27.64
CA PRO A 4 22.60 -19.09 26.59
C PRO A 4 24.11 -19.47 26.81
N GLU A 5 25.02 -18.88 26.00
CA GLU A 5 26.47 -18.64 26.24
C GLU A 5 27.45 -19.85 26.13
N VAL A 6 28.69 -19.78 25.62
CA VAL A 6 29.59 -18.75 25.07
C VAL A 6 30.76 -19.45 24.33
N LYS A 7 31.23 -18.83 23.23
CA LYS A 7 32.55 -18.89 22.54
C LYS A 7 33.55 -20.03 22.84
N SER A 8 34.05 -20.68 21.78
CA SER A 8 35.52 -20.77 21.47
C SER A 8 35.83 -21.61 20.22
N LYS A 9 36.28 -20.96 19.13
CA LYS A 9 37.27 -21.45 18.16
C LYS A 9 37.61 -20.29 17.20
N THR A 10 38.69 -19.55 17.45
CA THR A 10 40.07 -19.83 16.96
C THR A 10 40.15 -19.77 15.45
N VAL A 11 40.66 -18.64 14.92
CA VAL A 11 41.69 -18.43 13.86
C VAL A 11 41.85 -16.91 13.78
N GLN A 12 42.56 -16.26 14.70
CA GLN A 12 43.97 -15.87 14.60
C GLN A 12 44.48 -15.61 13.16
N GLY A 13 44.78 -14.34 12.84
CA GLY A 13 45.72 -14.05 11.75
C GLY A 13 45.66 -12.64 11.14
N GLY A 14 46.29 -11.65 11.79
CA GLY A 14 47.10 -10.65 11.07
C GLY A 14 46.50 -9.26 10.81
N LYS A 15 46.79 -8.32 11.73
CA LYS A 15 47.50 -7.03 11.52
C LYS A 15 47.13 -6.03 12.63
N THR A 16 47.90 -6.06 13.71
CA THR A 16 48.24 -4.86 14.49
C THR A 16 49.17 -4.00 13.59
N THR A 17 49.30 -2.68 13.71
CA THR A 17 49.41 -1.87 14.92
C THR A 17 49.44 -0.38 14.52
N GLY A 18 48.94 0.48 15.41
CA GLY A 18 49.41 1.86 15.58
C GLY A 18 48.56 2.90 14.86
N GLY A 19 47.86 3.83 15.51
CA GLY A 19 48.02 4.36 16.86
C GLY A 19 48.10 5.88 16.75
N THR A 20 47.21 6.56 17.48
CA THR A 20 47.43 7.90 18.05
C THR A 20 47.47 9.10 17.10
N ALA A 21 46.43 9.94 17.18
CA ALA A 21 46.59 11.39 17.38
C ALA A 21 45.23 12.06 17.64
N ILE A 22 44.93 12.24 18.93
CA ILE A 22 43.96 13.23 19.42
C ILE A 22 44.81 14.44 19.89
N GLY A 23 44.61 15.61 19.30
CA GLY A 23 45.07 16.92 19.80
C GLY A 23 44.07 17.96 19.28
N LYS A 24 43.15 18.54 20.07
CA LYS A 24 43.28 19.63 21.06
C LYS A 24 43.82 20.94 20.43
N ILE A 25 42.94 21.91 20.09
CA ILE A 25 42.60 23.23 20.73
C ILE A 25 43.30 24.45 20.07
N GLU A 26 42.63 25.32 19.26
CA GLU A 26 41.82 26.56 19.58
C GLU A 26 42.67 27.81 19.93
N PRO A 27 42.23 29.12 19.85
CA PRO A 27 41.02 29.79 19.31
C PRO A 27 41.25 31.22 18.70
N VAL A 28 40.15 31.96 18.44
CA VAL A 28 39.95 33.44 18.43
C VAL A 28 39.79 34.14 17.06
N LYS A 29 38.54 34.45 16.68
CA LYS A 29 37.94 35.81 16.70
C LYS A 29 36.60 35.78 15.93
N ALA A 30 35.49 35.57 16.64
CA ALA A 30 34.57 36.60 17.14
C ALA A 30 33.61 37.17 16.08
N ALA A 31 32.34 36.78 16.20
CA ALA A 31 31.10 37.58 16.10
C ALA A 31 29.97 36.56 15.87
N ALA A 32 29.24 36.12 16.89
CA ALA A 32 28.11 36.82 17.50
C ALA A 32 26.98 37.13 16.53
N ALA A 33 25.78 36.77 16.98
CA ALA A 33 24.44 37.22 16.56
C ALA A 33 23.79 36.47 15.38
N ASP A 34 22.81 35.65 15.77
CA ASP A 34 21.42 35.80 15.33
C ASP A 34 21.18 36.53 14.00
N THR A 35 20.83 35.75 12.98
CA THR A 35 19.75 36.14 12.08
C THR A 35 18.91 34.91 11.81
N ALA A 36 17.83 34.83 12.57
CA ALA A 36 16.64 34.12 12.15
C ALA A 36 16.20 34.69 10.80
N ASP A 37 16.50 34.00 9.70
CA ASP A 37 15.92 34.34 8.41
C ASP A 37 15.57 33.09 7.59
N LYS A 38 14.28 32.77 7.72
CA LYS A 38 13.42 32.06 6.78
C LYS A 38 13.91 30.67 6.38
N ALA A 39 13.38 29.67 7.11
CA ALA A 39 13.00 28.41 6.49
C ALA A 39 12.25 28.71 5.19
N PRO A 40 12.81 28.41 4.00
CA PRO A 40 12.01 28.47 2.80
C PRO A 40 10.99 27.34 2.96
N LYS A 41 9.72 27.71 3.17
CA LYS A 41 8.60 26.82 2.95
C LYS A 41 8.80 26.25 1.56
N LYS A 42 9.31 25.03 1.47
CA LYS A 42 9.61 24.35 0.22
C LYS A 42 8.26 24.30 -0.50
N PRO A 43 8.07 25.09 -1.57
CA PRO A 43 6.77 25.12 -2.24
C PRO A 43 6.47 23.68 -2.66
N PHE A 44 5.20 23.28 -2.54
CA PHE A 44 4.73 22.01 -3.08
C PHE A 44 5.20 21.94 -4.53
N ASN A 45 6.27 21.19 -4.77
CA ASN A 45 6.89 21.14 -6.08
C ASN A 45 6.24 19.96 -6.81
N PRO A 46 5.23 20.19 -7.67
CA PRO A 46 4.44 19.12 -8.27
C PRO A 46 5.31 18.07 -9.00
N MET A 47 6.49 18.49 -9.50
CA MET A 47 7.47 17.60 -10.11
C MET A 47 8.04 16.54 -9.14
N LYS A 48 8.23 16.88 -7.87
CA LYS A 48 8.70 15.95 -6.82
C LYS A 48 7.59 14.97 -6.41
N PHE A 49 6.35 15.45 -6.26
CA PHE A 49 5.20 14.62 -5.93
C PHE A 49 4.90 13.57 -7.00
N PHE A 50 5.05 13.87 -8.29
CA PHE A 50 4.92 12.85 -9.35
C PHE A 50 5.93 11.71 -9.21
N SER A 51 7.16 12.02 -8.78
CA SER A 51 8.20 11.03 -8.58
C SER A 51 7.95 10.16 -7.34
N GLU A 52 7.36 10.73 -6.29
CA GLU A 52 6.90 10.02 -5.09
C GLU A 52 5.68 9.16 -5.42
N VAL A 53 4.64 9.70 -6.06
CA VAL A 53 3.46 8.93 -6.51
C VAL A 53 3.84 7.76 -7.41
N ARG A 54 4.84 7.90 -8.30
CA ARG A 54 5.34 6.78 -9.12
C ARG A 54 6.12 5.73 -8.33
N GLN A 55 6.76 6.10 -7.22
CA GLN A 55 7.41 5.17 -6.30
C GLN A 55 6.38 4.39 -5.47
N GLU A 56 5.35 5.07 -4.98
CA GLU A 56 4.21 4.47 -4.27
C GLU A 56 3.31 3.64 -5.20
N ALA A 57 3.08 4.09 -6.44
CA ALA A 57 2.27 3.38 -7.43
C ALA A 57 2.87 2.03 -7.85
N ARG A 58 4.21 1.89 -7.79
CA ARG A 58 4.87 0.59 -8.04
C ARG A 58 4.63 -0.43 -6.92
N LYS A 59 4.23 0.01 -5.73
CA LYS A 59 3.82 -0.87 -4.62
C LYS A 59 2.39 -1.36 -4.80
N ILE A 60 1.61 -0.72 -5.67
CA ILE A 60 0.27 -1.17 -6.04
C ILE A 60 0.46 -2.32 -7.03
N THR A 61 0.63 -3.52 -6.49
CA THR A 61 0.41 -4.76 -7.22
C THR A 61 -1.06 -4.78 -7.60
N TRP A 62 -1.39 -4.18 -8.75
CA TRP A 62 -2.72 -4.30 -9.32
C TRP A 62 -3.03 -5.77 -9.51
N THR A 63 -4.20 -6.16 -9.05
CA THR A 63 -4.62 -7.55 -8.93
C THR A 63 -4.41 -8.29 -10.24
N SER A 64 -4.00 -9.55 -10.15
CA SER A 64 -3.83 -10.37 -11.34
C SER A 64 -5.18 -10.51 -12.04
N ARG A 65 -5.22 -10.27 -13.36
CA ARG A 65 -6.45 -10.38 -14.18
C ARG A 65 -7.20 -11.70 -13.96
N LYS A 66 -6.49 -12.77 -13.59
CA LYS A 66 -7.08 -14.07 -13.27
C LYS A 66 -8.00 -14.02 -12.05
N GLU A 67 -7.60 -13.32 -11.00
CA GLU A 67 -8.40 -13.18 -9.77
C GLU A 67 -9.62 -12.30 -10.01
N THR A 68 -9.46 -11.21 -10.77
CA THR A 68 -10.58 -10.36 -11.19
C THR A 68 -11.62 -11.16 -11.97
N TRP A 69 -11.18 -12.02 -12.90
CA TRP A 69 -12.08 -12.88 -13.66
C TRP A 69 -12.85 -13.85 -12.78
N VAL A 70 -12.19 -14.47 -11.80
CA VAL A 70 -12.86 -15.42 -10.89
C VAL A 70 -13.93 -14.73 -10.05
N THR A 71 -13.66 -13.54 -9.49
CA THR A 71 -14.67 -12.80 -8.72
C THR A 71 -15.83 -12.34 -9.61
N THR A 72 -15.56 -11.88 -10.83
CA THR A 72 -16.62 -11.51 -11.78
C THR A 72 -17.50 -12.72 -12.14
N VAL A 73 -16.91 -13.89 -12.40
CA VAL A 73 -17.67 -15.11 -12.72
C VAL A 73 -18.58 -15.52 -11.56
N PHE A 74 -18.08 -15.46 -10.32
CA PHE A 74 -18.89 -15.78 -9.14
C PHE A 74 -20.11 -14.87 -9.02
N VAL A 75 -19.93 -13.56 -9.23
CA VAL A 75 -21.04 -12.60 -9.27
C VAL A 75 -21.98 -12.88 -10.44
N MET A 76 -21.43 -13.20 -11.62
CA MET A 76 -22.23 -13.48 -12.82
C MET A 76 -23.17 -14.66 -12.62
N ILE A 77 -22.72 -15.72 -11.94
CA ILE A 77 -23.55 -16.88 -11.61
C ILE A 77 -24.75 -16.46 -10.75
N MET A 78 -24.52 -15.66 -9.69
CA MET A 78 -25.60 -15.17 -8.83
C MET A 78 -26.59 -14.29 -9.59
N VAL A 79 -26.11 -13.42 -10.48
CA VAL A 79 -26.95 -12.55 -11.31
C VAL A 79 -27.83 -13.37 -12.26
N VAL A 80 -27.29 -14.41 -12.88
CA VAL A 80 -28.05 -15.31 -13.76
C VAL A 80 -29.13 -16.05 -12.97
N LEU A 81 -28.80 -16.58 -11.79
CA LEU A 81 -29.77 -17.27 -10.92
C LEU A 81 -30.89 -16.33 -10.47
N ALA A 82 -30.54 -15.12 -10.00
CA ALA A 82 -31.52 -14.11 -9.60
C ALA A 82 -32.38 -13.66 -10.79
N GLY A 83 -31.78 -13.47 -11.97
CA GLY A 83 -32.51 -13.14 -13.20
C GLY A 83 -33.50 -14.22 -13.61
N PHE A 84 -33.13 -15.50 -13.48
CA PHE A 84 -34.05 -16.62 -13.70
C PHE A 84 -35.22 -16.62 -12.72
N PHE A 85 -34.96 -16.35 -11.43
CA PHE A 85 -36.01 -16.25 -10.43
C PHE A 85 -36.99 -15.11 -10.76
N PHE A 86 -36.49 -13.91 -11.04
CA PHE A 86 -37.35 -12.78 -11.41
C PHE A 86 -38.14 -13.06 -12.68
N PHE A 87 -37.52 -13.66 -13.70
CA PHE A 87 -38.21 -14.03 -14.93
C PHE A 87 -39.42 -14.94 -14.70
N ILE A 88 -39.29 -15.94 -13.82
CA ILE A 88 -40.41 -16.84 -13.47
C ILE A 88 -41.51 -16.07 -12.74
N VAL A 89 -41.14 -15.21 -11.79
CA VAL A 89 -42.10 -14.39 -11.03
C VAL A 89 -42.85 -13.43 -11.95
N ASP A 90 -42.14 -12.75 -12.85
CA ASP A 90 -42.71 -11.82 -13.82
C ASP A 90 -43.68 -12.54 -14.78
N ALA A 91 -43.30 -13.73 -15.26
CA ALA A 91 -44.19 -14.56 -16.09
C ALA A 91 -45.44 -15.01 -15.33
N ALA A 92 -45.29 -15.40 -14.06
CA ALA A 92 -46.41 -15.81 -13.21
C ALA A 92 -47.38 -14.64 -12.93
N LEU A 93 -46.85 -13.44 -12.68
CA LEU A 93 -47.67 -12.23 -12.50
C LEU A 93 -48.37 -11.82 -13.80
N GLY A 94 -47.71 -11.95 -14.94
CA GLY A 94 -48.31 -11.70 -16.27
C GLY A 94 -49.48 -12.65 -16.55
N TRP A 95 -49.29 -13.96 -16.35
CA TRP A 95 -50.38 -14.92 -16.49
C TRP A 95 -51.49 -14.70 -15.45
N GLY A 96 -51.13 -14.43 -14.19
CA GLY A 96 -52.10 -14.16 -13.13
C GLY A 96 -52.97 -12.93 -13.41
N SER A 97 -52.37 -11.83 -13.89
CA SER A 97 -53.11 -10.62 -14.25
C SER A 97 -54.02 -10.81 -15.46
N SER A 98 -53.64 -11.65 -16.43
CA SER A 98 -54.49 -12.00 -17.57
C SER A 98 -55.74 -12.80 -17.17
N TRP A 99 -55.63 -13.64 -16.14
CA TRP A 99 -56.76 -14.34 -15.55
C TRP A 99 -57.68 -13.39 -14.78
N LEU A 100 -57.10 -12.41 -14.09
CA LEU A 100 -57.86 -11.41 -13.33
C LEU A 100 -58.70 -10.51 -14.25
N THR A 101 -58.15 -10.06 -15.39
CA THR A 101 -58.90 -9.21 -16.34
C THR A 101 -59.99 -9.97 -17.08
N LYS A 102 -59.85 -11.29 -17.27
CA LYS A 102 -60.90 -12.14 -17.84
C LYS A 102 -62.10 -12.38 -16.90
N LEU A 103 -61.95 -12.14 -15.61
CA LEU A 103 -63.04 -12.22 -14.63
C LEU A 103 -63.82 -10.90 -14.46
N GLY A 104 -63.25 -9.77 -14.92
CA GLY A 104 -63.83 -8.43 -14.78
C GLY A 104 -64.25 -7.76 -16.09
N ALA A 105 -64.04 -8.41 -17.23
CA ALA A 105 -64.60 -8.07 -18.55
C ALA A 105 -65.72 -9.06 -18.90
#